data_AF-F0G1W0-F1
#
_entry.id   AF-F0G1W0-F1
#
_cell.length_a   1.000
_cell.length_b   1.000
_cell.length_c   1.000
_cell.angle_alpha   90.00
_cell.angle_beta   90.00
_cell.angle_gamma   90.00
#
_symmetry.space_group_name_H-M   'P 1'
#
loop_
_entity.id
_entity.type
_entity.pdbx_description
1 polymer ?
#
loop_
_entity_poly.entity_id
_entity_poly.type
_entity_poly.pdbx_seq_one_letter_code
_entity_poly.pdbx_strand_id
1 'polypeptide(L)'
;APRAAAGDDGPEVGGSVLYTNGAGLVEHGAALLPALAAFGLSWLEWSRHHDRDDVNQSIMRFRPGQPVMRDAAFETAFAAARAHFPVKLVCIVQRGGIETPADVLRYLDRARALGASTVIFREFSVLPDTYRHNATRRYIDRARIAIDALLLACVADPGFSARCEPIALTGGYYFWNARWAHRDGFEVVFETSDYGAMREHELRDAVYKLVFHPNGNLCAGWQPTRDILWSDDDDHRD
;
A
#
# COMPACT_ATOMS: atom_id res chain seq x y z
N ALA A 1 6.83 -38.60 20.29
CA ALA A 1 5.41 -38.23 20.13
C ALA A 1 5.26 -37.56 18.77
N PRO A 2 4.32 -38.01 17.92
CA PRO A 2 4.12 -37.40 16.62
C PRO A 2 3.60 -35.98 16.80
N ARG A 3 4.21 -35.04 16.06
CA ARG A 3 3.79 -33.65 15.96
C ARG A 3 2.38 -33.66 15.37
N ALA A 4 1.39 -33.19 16.11
CA ALA A 4 0.06 -32.96 15.55
C ALA A 4 0.22 -32.01 14.35
N ALA A 5 -0.27 -32.44 13.17
CA ALA A 5 -0.40 -31.56 12.03
C ALA A 5 -1.28 -30.37 12.44
N ALA A 6 -0.82 -29.16 12.13
CA ALA A 6 -1.68 -27.99 12.20
C ALA A 6 -2.95 -28.26 11.37
N GLY A 7 -4.11 -27.82 11.86
CA GLY A 7 -5.40 -28.10 11.25
C GLY A 7 -5.44 -27.81 9.75
N ASP A 8 -6.28 -28.59 9.06
CA ASP A 8 -6.45 -28.67 7.60
C ASP A 8 -7.00 -27.38 6.95
N ASP A 9 -7.39 -26.40 7.76
CA ASP A 9 -7.91 -25.11 7.30
C ASP A 9 -6.74 -24.13 7.22
N GLY A 10 -6.20 -23.95 6.02
CA GLY A 10 -5.27 -22.86 5.72
C GLY A 10 -5.85 -21.48 6.10
N PRO A 11 -5.03 -20.42 6.18
CA PRO A 11 -5.51 -19.12 6.62
C PRO A 11 -6.68 -18.63 5.75
N GLU A 12 -7.75 -18.13 6.39
CA GLU A 12 -8.87 -17.51 5.68
C GLU A 12 -8.37 -16.32 4.85
N VAL A 13 -8.51 -16.42 3.53
CA VAL A 13 -8.13 -15.36 2.61
C VAL A 13 -9.17 -14.24 2.71
N GLY A 14 -8.79 -13.13 3.35
CA GLY A 14 -9.66 -11.96 3.55
C GLY A 14 -10.00 -11.15 2.29
N GLY A 15 -9.50 -11.56 1.12
CA GLY A 15 -9.79 -10.96 -0.19
C GLY A 15 -8.56 -10.82 -1.09
N SER A 16 -8.77 -10.27 -2.28
CA SER A 16 -7.75 -10.02 -3.29
C SER A 16 -7.63 -8.53 -3.62
N VAL A 17 -6.40 -8.04 -3.77
CA VAL A 17 -6.11 -6.60 -3.92
C VAL A 17 -5.23 -6.35 -5.13
N LEU A 18 -5.53 -5.26 -5.86
CA LEU A 18 -4.62 -4.70 -6.86
C LEU A 18 -3.99 -3.41 -6.31
N TYR A 19 -2.66 -3.43 -6.19
CA TYR A 19 -1.88 -2.23 -5.96
C TYR A 19 -1.56 -1.56 -7.30
N THR A 20 -1.90 -0.29 -7.45
CA THR A 20 -1.72 0.43 -8.71
C THR A 20 -1.33 1.88 -8.49
N ASN A 21 -0.61 2.47 -9.44
CA ASN A 21 -0.43 3.93 -9.53
C ASN A 21 -1.44 4.58 -10.48
N GLY A 22 -2.31 3.77 -11.10
CA GLY A 22 -3.40 4.24 -11.97
C GLY A 22 -3.07 4.43 -13.43
N ALA A 23 -1.79 4.38 -13.83
CA ALA A 23 -1.41 4.70 -15.22
C ALA A 23 -2.16 3.83 -16.23
N GLY A 24 -2.15 2.50 -16.03
CA GLY A 24 -2.87 1.57 -16.90
C GLY A 24 -4.39 1.69 -16.80
N LEU A 25 -4.94 2.09 -15.64
CA LEU A 25 -6.40 2.29 -15.48
C LEU A 25 -6.90 3.54 -16.19
N VAL A 26 -6.08 4.60 -16.23
CA VAL A 26 -6.41 5.81 -17.00
C VAL A 26 -6.41 5.54 -18.50
N GLU A 27 -5.49 4.71 -19.00
CA GLU A 27 -5.37 4.45 -20.43
C GLU A 27 -6.29 3.32 -20.93
N HIS A 28 -6.51 2.30 -20.10
CA HIS A 28 -7.17 1.05 -20.51
C HIS A 28 -8.32 0.63 -19.59
N GLY A 29 -8.80 1.54 -18.73
CA GLY A 29 -9.80 1.23 -17.70
C GLY A 29 -11.08 0.61 -18.24
N ALA A 30 -11.53 1.01 -19.44
CA ALA A 30 -12.75 0.47 -20.05
C ALA A 30 -12.68 -1.05 -20.29
N ALA A 31 -11.50 -1.59 -20.59
CA ALA A 31 -11.30 -3.03 -20.76
C ALA A 31 -10.86 -3.70 -19.45
N LEU A 32 -9.97 -3.05 -18.69
CA LEU A 32 -9.38 -3.62 -17.49
C LEU A 32 -10.38 -3.74 -16.33
N LEU A 33 -11.19 -2.72 -16.07
CA LEU A 33 -12.06 -2.71 -14.88
C LEU A 33 -13.12 -3.83 -14.91
N PRO A 34 -13.85 -4.07 -16.03
CA PRO A 34 -14.77 -5.21 -16.10
C PRO A 34 -14.05 -6.56 -15.99
N ALA A 35 -12.87 -6.70 -16.59
CA ALA A 35 -12.09 -7.93 -16.54
C ALA A 35 -11.60 -8.25 -15.12
N LEU A 36 -11.08 -7.25 -14.41
CA LEU A 36 -10.67 -7.37 -13.01
C LEU A 36 -11.86 -7.70 -12.10
N ALA A 37 -13.05 -7.18 -12.42
CA ALA A 37 -14.27 -7.45 -11.64
C ALA A 37 -14.73 -8.89 -11.87
N ALA A 38 -14.72 -9.36 -13.12
CA ALA A 38 -15.01 -10.74 -13.46
C ALA A 38 -14.00 -11.73 -12.85
N PHE A 39 -12.74 -11.32 -12.68
CA PHE A 39 -11.72 -12.10 -11.99
C PHE A 39 -11.99 -12.26 -10.48
N GLY A 40 -12.89 -11.45 -9.90
CA GLY A 40 -13.21 -11.52 -8.47
C GLY A 40 -12.25 -10.70 -7.59
N LEU A 41 -11.66 -9.62 -8.14
CA LEU A 41 -10.86 -8.70 -7.36
C LEU A 41 -11.70 -8.02 -6.26
N SER A 42 -11.22 -8.00 -5.02
CA SER A 42 -12.00 -7.47 -3.89
C SER A 42 -11.91 -5.95 -3.74
N TRP A 43 -10.73 -5.34 -3.90
CA TRP A 43 -10.57 -3.88 -3.89
C TRP A 43 -9.31 -3.40 -4.63
N LEU A 44 -9.24 -2.09 -4.85
CA LEU A 44 -8.07 -1.39 -5.37
C LEU A 44 -7.35 -0.60 -4.27
N GLU A 45 -6.02 -0.66 -4.25
CA GLU A 45 -5.16 0.26 -3.52
C GLU A 45 -4.42 1.15 -4.52
N TRP A 46 -4.89 2.39 -4.64
CA TRP A 46 -4.43 3.34 -5.63
C TRP A 46 -3.46 4.35 -5.00
N SER A 47 -2.21 4.31 -5.44
CA SER A 47 -1.16 5.23 -5.02
C SER A 47 -1.41 6.65 -5.53
N ARG A 48 -1.61 7.57 -4.60
CA ARG A 48 -1.69 9.01 -4.80
C ARG A 48 -1.06 9.67 -3.58
N HIS A 49 0.02 10.40 -3.76
CA HIS A 49 0.88 10.82 -2.64
C HIS A 49 0.77 12.32 -2.31
N HIS A 50 -0.16 13.03 -2.98
CA HIS A 50 -0.58 14.36 -2.60
C HIS A 50 -1.96 14.70 -3.16
N ASP A 51 -2.67 15.61 -2.50
CA ASP A 51 -3.96 16.15 -2.94
C ASP A 51 -3.86 17.15 -4.11
N ARG A 52 -2.64 17.60 -4.44
CA ARG A 52 -2.33 18.55 -5.53
C ARG A 52 -1.59 17.81 -6.64
N ASP A 53 -1.91 18.12 -7.89
CA ASP A 53 -1.36 17.45 -9.07
C ASP A 53 0.15 17.68 -9.24
N ASP A 54 0.60 18.92 -9.09
CA ASP A 54 1.98 19.35 -9.24
C ASP A 54 2.89 18.71 -8.21
N VAL A 55 2.47 18.72 -6.94
CA VAL A 55 3.23 18.09 -5.85
C VAL A 55 3.19 16.57 -6.00
N ASN A 56 2.03 15.98 -6.29
CA ASN A 56 1.92 14.54 -6.52
C ASN A 56 2.81 14.09 -7.68
N GLN A 57 2.89 14.87 -8.76
CA GLN A 57 3.74 14.56 -9.90
C GLN A 57 5.23 14.67 -9.54
N SER A 58 5.64 15.64 -8.73
CA SER A 58 7.03 15.74 -8.25
C SER A 58 7.48 14.52 -7.44
N ILE A 59 6.51 13.88 -6.77
CA ILE A 59 6.67 12.68 -5.95
C ILE A 59 6.63 11.41 -6.81
N MET A 60 5.53 11.20 -7.55
CA MET A 60 5.22 9.99 -8.31
C MET A 60 6.07 9.88 -9.57
N ARG A 61 6.50 11.02 -10.13
CA ARG A 61 7.40 11.12 -11.29
C ARG A 61 6.91 10.30 -12.48
N PHE A 62 5.62 10.36 -12.77
CA PHE A 62 5.09 9.78 -14.01
C PHE A 62 5.84 10.37 -15.21
N ARG A 63 5.99 9.59 -16.27
CA ARG A 63 6.74 10.03 -17.46
C ARG A 63 6.01 11.20 -18.11
N PRO A 64 6.73 12.23 -18.62
CA PRO A 64 6.09 13.35 -19.31
C PRO A 64 5.10 12.89 -20.38
N GLY A 65 3.91 13.49 -20.38
CA GLY A 65 2.85 13.18 -21.33
C GLY A 65 1.91 12.03 -20.91
N GLN A 66 2.22 11.29 -19.84
CA GLN A 66 1.30 10.27 -19.35
C GLN A 66 -0.01 10.92 -18.84
N PRO A 67 -1.19 10.46 -19.30
CA PRO A 67 -2.46 11.07 -18.92
C PRO A 67 -2.70 11.09 -17.40
N VAL A 68 -2.25 10.07 -16.67
CA VAL A 68 -2.38 9.95 -15.21
C VAL A 68 -1.71 11.09 -14.42
N MET A 69 -0.78 11.83 -15.04
CA MET A 69 -0.21 13.05 -14.45
C MET A 69 -1.26 14.12 -14.15
N ARG A 70 -2.36 14.13 -14.91
CA ARG A 70 -3.40 15.16 -14.84
C ARG A 70 -4.55 14.71 -13.95
N ASP A 71 -4.93 15.58 -13.02
CA ASP A 71 -5.99 15.27 -12.06
C ASP A 71 -7.31 14.89 -12.70
N ALA A 72 -7.74 15.59 -13.76
CA ALA A 72 -8.99 15.26 -14.43
C ALA A 72 -9.02 13.82 -15.00
N ALA A 73 -7.89 13.33 -15.51
CA ALA A 73 -7.79 11.98 -16.04
C ALA A 73 -7.79 10.94 -14.90
N PHE A 74 -7.06 11.23 -13.82
CA PHE A 74 -7.10 10.45 -12.60
C PHE A 74 -8.52 10.37 -12.01
N GLU A 75 -9.21 11.49 -11.82
CA GLU A 75 -10.57 11.55 -11.27
C GLU A 75 -11.57 10.74 -12.10
N THR A 76 -11.50 10.87 -13.42
CA THR A 76 -12.36 10.12 -14.36
C THR A 76 -12.15 8.62 -14.19
N ALA A 77 -10.89 8.17 -14.17
CA ALA A 77 -10.55 6.77 -14.02
C ALA A 77 -10.87 6.25 -12.60
N PHE A 78 -10.70 7.08 -11.58
CA PHE A 78 -11.04 6.76 -10.20
C PHE A 78 -12.56 6.56 -10.03
N ALA A 79 -13.36 7.45 -10.60
CA ALA A 79 -14.82 7.32 -10.62
C ALA A 79 -15.28 6.07 -11.38
N ALA A 80 -14.67 5.79 -12.53
CA ALA A 80 -14.94 4.55 -13.28
C ALA A 80 -14.59 3.30 -12.45
N ALA A 81 -13.44 3.29 -11.79
CA ALA A 81 -13.02 2.16 -10.95
C ALA A 81 -13.96 1.93 -9.75
N ARG A 82 -14.44 3.02 -9.14
CA ARG A 82 -15.41 2.96 -8.02
C ARG A 82 -16.75 2.37 -8.39
N ALA A 83 -17.14 2.38 -9.66
CA ALA A 83 -18.34 1.70 -10.13
C ALA A 83 -18.22 0.16 -10.07
N HIS A 84 -17.00 -0.36 -9.92
CA HIS A 84 -16.70 -1.79 -9.88
C HIS A 84 -16.19 -2.27 -8.51
N PHE A 85 -15.42 -1.44 -7.80
CA PHE A 85 -14.72 -1.83 -6.58
C PHE A 85 -14.75 -0.74 -5.50
N PRO A 86 -14.62 -1.10 -4.22
CA PRO A 86 -14.05 -0.19 -3.23
C PRO A 86 -12.65 0.25 -3.68
N VAL A 87 -12.40 1.56 -3.67
CA VAL A 87 -11.09 2.12 -4.02
C VAL A 87 -10.51 2.83 -2.80
N LYS A 88 -9.35 2.33 -2.36
CA LYS A 88 -8.56 2.88 -1.26
C LYS A 88 -7.46 3.76 -1.83
N LEU A 89 -7.26 4.94 -1.26
CA LEU A 89 -6.12 5.80 -1.60
C LEU A 89 -4.94 5.48 -0.72
N VAL A 90 -3.75 5.32 -1.32
CA VAL A 90 -2.49 5.10 -0.60
C VAL A 90 -1.58 6.31 -0.79
N CYS A 91 -1.30 7.00 0.31
CA CYS A 91 -0.41 8.17 0.37
C CYS A 91 0.85 7.82 1.16
N ILE A 92 2.00 7.72 0.49
CA ILE A 92 3.27 7.63 1.19
C ILE A 92 3.60 9.01 1.75
N VAL A 93 3.60 9.15 3.07
CA VAL A 93 3.90 10.41 3.75
C VAL A 93 5.40 10.69 3.70
N GLN A 94 5.75 11.93 3.36
CA GLN A 94 7.14 12.34 3.19
C GLN A 94 7.27 13.86 3.18
N ARG A 95 8.49 14.34 3.40
CA ARG A 95 8.86 15.75 3.28
C ARG A 95 8.62 16.27 1.86
N GLY A 96 8.08 17.49 1.77
CA GLY A 96 7.58 18.07 0.53
C GLY A 96 6.24 17.48 0.08
N GLY A 97 5.60 16.66 0.93
CA GLY A 97 4.33 15.99 0.65
C GLY A 97 3.31 16.23 1.76
N ILE A 98 2.70 15.16 2.26
CA ILE A 98 1.85 15.19 3.46
C ILE A 98 2.75 15.02 4.70
N GLU A 99 2.83 16.05 5.54
CA GLU A 99 3.77 16.12 6.67
C GLU A 99 3.11 16.42 8.02
N THR A 100 1.97 17.10 8.02
CA THR A 100 1.33 17.63 9.23
C THR A 100 -0.12 17.20 9.36
N PRO A 101 -0.75 17.34 10.55
CA PRO A 101 -2.19 17.10 10.70
C PRO A 101 -3.06 17.94 9.74
N ALA A 102 -2.65 19.18 9.45
CA ALA A 102 -3.35 20.03 8.50
C ALA A 102 -3.30 19.46 7.08
N ASP A 103 -2.15 18.90 6.66
CA ASP A 103 -2.03 18.23 5.35
C ASP A 103 -2.86 16.96 5.30
N VAL A 104 -2.88 16.17 6.38
CA VAL A 104 -3.73 14.99 6.52
C VAL A 104 -5.19 15.38 6.33
N LEU A 105 -5.69 16.39 7.05
CA LEU A 105 -7.07 16.85 6.95
C LEU A 105 -7.42 17.32 5.52
N ARG A 106 -6.52 18.09 4.87
CA ARG A 106 -6.71 18.50 3.46
C ARG A 106 -6.80 17.29 2.54
N TYR A 107 -5.95 16.28 2.74
CA TYR A 107 -5.97 15.05 1.96
C TYR A 107 -7.25 14.25 2.19
N LEU A 108 -7.75 14.18 3.43
CA LEU A 108 -9.01 13.53 3.77
C LEU A 108 -10.21 14.24 3.10
N ASP A 109 -10.21 15.57 3.08
CA ASP A 109 -11.26 16.35 2.39
C ASP A 109 -11.28 16.06 0.88
N ARG A 110 -10.09 15.90 0.27
CA ARG A 110 -9.96 15.47 -1.14
C ARG A 110 -10.43 14.04 -1.34
N ALA A 111 -10.04 13.11 -0.48
CA ALA A 111 -10.44 11.71 -0.55
C ALA A 111 -11.96 11.54 -0.43
N ARG A 112 -12.59 12.30 0.47
CA ARG A 112 -14.05 12.37 0.61
C ARG A 112 -14.71 12.85 -0.67
N ALA A 113 -14.19 13.90 -1.30
CA ALA A 113 -14.71 14.41 -2.58
C ALA A 113 -14.60 13.37 -3.72
N LEU A 114 -13.54 12.57 -3.73
CA LEU A 114 -13.35 11.46 -4.66
C LEU A 114 -14.22 10.23 -4.33
N GLY A 115 -14.71 10.14 -3.09
CA GLY A 115 -15.47 9.03 -2.54
C GLY A 115 -14.65 7.76 -2.29
N ALA A 116 -13.37 7.92 -1.92
CA ALA A 116 -12.53 6.79 -1.51
C ALA A 116 -13.16 6.04 -0.32
N SER A 117 -13.04 4.70 -0.30
CA SER A 117 -13.53 3.88 0.82
C SER A 117 -12.56 3.85 1.99
N THR A 118 -11.28 4.10 1.72
CA THR A 118 -10.21 4.16 2.74
C THR A 118 -9.12 5.11 2.28
N VAL A 119 -8.48 5.80 3.23
CA VAL A 119 -7.24 6.53 3.03
C VAL A 119 -6.16 5.90 3.90
N ILE A 120 -5.07 5.47 3.28
CA ILE A 120 -3.92 4.85 3.94
C ILE A 120 -2.74 5.82 3.85
N PHE A 121 -2.34 6.37 5.00
CA PHE A 121 -1.09 7.10 5.16
C PHE A 121 0.00 6.11 5.54
N ARG A 122 0.95 5.92 4.62
CA ARG A 122 2.00 4.91 4.71
C ARG A 122 3.36 5.56 4.91
N GLU A 123 4.12 5.07 5.88
CA GLU A 123 5.53 5.42 6.01
C GLU A 123 6.36 4.80 4.88
N PHE A 124 7.47 5.44 4.49
CA PHE A 124 8.55 4.66 3.88
C PHE A 124 8.98 3.56 4.86
N SER A 125 9.22 2.35 4.34
CA SER A 125 9.71 1.26 5.17
C SER A 125 10.98 1.67 5.92
N VAL A 126 11.02 1.37 7.21
CA VAL A 126 12.18 1.57 8.06
C VAL A 126 13.29 0.64 7.57
N LEU A 127 14.41 1.24 7.17
CA LEU A 127 15.56 0.50 6.64
C LEU A 127 16.56 0.24 7.77
N PRO A 128 17.00 -1.01 7.98
CA PRO A 128 18.03 -1.29 8.98
C PRO A 128 19.37 -0.67 8.57
N ASP A 129 20.28 -0.50 9.53
CA ASP A 129 21.62 0.04 9.26
C ASP A 129 22.45 -0.82 8.31
N THR A 130 22.13 -2.12 8.25
CA THR A 130 22.75 -3.07 7.29
C THR A 130 22.24 -2.91 5.87
N TYR A 131 21.23 -2.07 5.61
CA TYR A 131 20.72 -1.81 4.28
C TYR A 131 21.75 -1.05 3.45
N ARG A 132 21.93 -1.47 2.18
CA ARG A 132 22.93 -0.91 1.28
C ARG A 132 22.81 0.62 1.17
N HIS A 133 23.92 1.33 1.40
CA HIS A 133 24.01 2.76 1.14
C HIS A 133 23.95 3.05 -0.37
N ASN A 134 22.79 3.47 -0.85
CA ASN A 134 22.53 3.80 -2.26
C ASN A 134 21.67 5.07 -2.38
N ALA A 135 21.30 5.44 -3.61
CA ALA A 135 20.46 6.61 -3.86
C ALA A 135 19.09 6.50 -3.15
N THR A 136 18.51 5.31 -3.11
CA THR A 136 17.22 5.03 -2.44
C THR A 136 17.31 5.27 -0.94
N ARG A 137 18.31 4.71 -0.25
CA ARG A 137 18.53 4.94 1.18
C ARG A 137 18.70 6.42 1.48
N ARG A 138 19.56 7.13 0.73
CA ARG A 138 19.76 8.59 0.90
C ARG A 138 18.48 9.40 0.68
N TYR A 139 17.61 8.97 -0.24
CA TYR A 139 16.34 9.63 -0.46
C TYR A 139 15.40 9.41 0.72
N ILE A 140 15.22 8.16 1.14
CA ILE A 140 14.35 7.79 2.28
C ILE A 140 14.81 8.50 3.55
N ASP A 141 16.11 8.47 3.88
CA ASP A 141 16.64 9.13 5.09
C ASP A 141 16.32 10.63 5.14
N ARG A 142 16.29 11.30 3.98
CA ARG A 142 15.96 12.73 3.90
C ARG A 142 14.46 12.99 3.86
N ALA A 143 13.69 12.17 3.16
CA ALA A 143 12.30 12.43 2.86
C ALA A 143 11.34 11.81 3.89
N ARG A 144 11.76 10.80 4.64
CA ARG A 144 10.89 10.04 5.55
C ARG A 144 10.27 10.94 6.64
N ILE A 145 8.97 10.79 6.82
CA ILE A 145 8.19 11.24 7.97
C ILE A 145 7.84 9.98 8.75
N ALA A 146 8.18 9.94 10.04
CA ALA A 146 7.86 8.80 10.89
C ALA A 146 6.36 8.79 11.19
N ILE A 147 5.68 7.65 10.93
CA ILE A 147 4.22 7.62 10.99
C ILE A 147 3.69 7.73 12.43
N ASP A 148 4.46 7.25 13.41
CA ASP A 148 4.16 7.33 14.83
C ASP A 148 4.08 8.79 15.29
N ALA A 149 5.06 9.61 14.91
CA ALA A 149 5.10 11.02 15.21
C ALA A 149 3.94 11.79 14.53
N LEU A 150 3.68 11.51 13.25
CA LEU A 150 2.54 12.11 12.54
C LEU A 150 1.21 11.71 13.15
N LEU A 151 1.03 10.44 13.49
CA LEU A 151 -0.18 9.93 14.12
C LEU A 151 -0.43 10.60 15.48
N LEU A 152 0.60 10.68 16.33
CA LEU A 152 0.49 11.36 17.63
C LEU A 152 0.10 12.83 17.46
N ALA A 153 0.68 13.51 16.47
CA ALA A 153 0.30 14.88 16.14
C ALA A 153 -1.17 14.98 15.67
N CYS A 154 -1.64 14.05 14.85
CA CYS A 154 -3.04 14.00 14.40
C CYS A 154 -4.00 13.77 15.57
N VAL A 155 -3.71 12.81 16.47
CA VAL A 155 -4.57 12.55 17.64
C VAL A 155 -4.63 13.75 18.59
N ALA A 156 -3.56 14.53 18.68
CA ALA A 156 -3.53 15.78 19.45
C ALA A 156 -4.22 16.96 18.75
N ASP A 157 -4.50 16.87 17.44
CA ASP A 157 -5.16 17.91 16.67
C ASP A 157 -6.70 17.84 16.85
N PRO A 158 -7.35 18.92 17.34
CA PRO A 158 -8.80 18.92 17.55
C PRO A 158 -9.61 18.72 16.27
N GLY A 159 -9.09 19.16 15.11
CA GLY A 159 -9.74 19.02 13.82
C GLY A 159 -9.78 17.57 13.34
N PHE A 160 -8.75 16.78 13.63
CA PHE A 160 -8.73 15.34 13.37
C PHE A 160 -9.62 14.57 14.35
N SER A 161 -9.48 14.80 15.66
CA SER A 161 -10.28 14.09 16.67
C SER A 161 -11.79 14.39 16.58
N ALA A 162 -12.18 15.53 16.00
CA ALA A 162 -13.58 15.84 15.70
C ALA A 162 -14.14 15.12 14.46
N ARG A 163 -13.30 14.45 13.67
CA ARG A 163 -13.68 13.77 12.41
C ARG A 163 -13.42 12.27 12.44
N CYS A 164 -12.53 11.80 13.29
CA CYS A 164 -12.00 10.45 13.28
C CYS A 164 -12.14 9.77 14.64
N GLU A 165 -12.75 8.59 14.67
CA GLU A 165 -12.89 7.76 15.87
C GLU A 165 -11.99 6.52 15.77
N PRO A 166 -11.22 6.16 16.81
CA PRO A 166 -10.32 5.01 16.74
C PRO A 166 -11.10 3.69 16.64
N ILE A 167 -10.65 2.80 15.75
CA ILE A 167 -11.22 1.45 15.56
C ILE A 167 -10.30 0.40 16.18
N ALA A 168 -9.07 0.31 15.70
CA ALA A 168 -8.16 -0.78 16.06
C ALA A 168 -6.69 -0.42 15.78
N LEU A 169 -5.79 -1.08 16.50
CA LEU A 169 -4.37 -1.17 16.20
C LEU A 169 -4.05 -2.65 15.94
N THR A 170 -3.51 -2.97 14.76
CA THR A 170 -3.13 -4.34 14.41
C THR A 170 -1.66 -4.42 14.04
N GLY A 171 -1.02 -5.54 14.37
CA GLY A 171 0.38 -5.83 14.07
C GLY A 171 0.49 -7.10 13.23
N GLY A 172 1.30 -7.03 12.18
CA GLY A 172 1.74 -8.17 11.37
C GLY A 172 3.20 -8.51 11.63
N TYR A 173 3.75 -9.42 10.82
CA TYR A 173 5.11 -9.95 11.03
C TYR A 173 6.23 -8.91 10.83
N TYR A 174 5.98 -7.79 10.16
CA TYR A 174 6.97 -6.71 9.99
C TYR A 174 6.34 -5.32 9.85
N PHE A 175 5.05 -5.19 10.15
CA PHE A 175 4.29 -3.96 9.96
C PHE A 175 3.25 -3.80 11.06
N TRP A 176 2.74 -2.59 11.24
CA TRP A 176 1.53 -2.34 12.00
C TRP A 176 0.65 -1.33 11.28
N ASN A 177 -0.65 -1.39 11.54
CA ASN A 177 -1.62 -0.39 11.09
C ASN A 177 -2.52 0.05 12.25
N ALA A 178 -2.80 1.33 12.31
CA ALA A 178 -3.79 1.91 13.20
C ALA A 178 -4.94 2.47 12.36
N ARG A 179 -6.18 2.18 12.75
CA ARG A 179 -7.39 2.43 11.96
C ARG A 179 -8.35 3.34 12.70
N TRP A 180 -8.96 4.27 11.96
CA TRP A 180 -10.01 5.17 12.40
C TRP A 180 -11.21 5.12 11.46
N ALA A 181 -12.40 5.28 12.02
CA ALA A 181 -13.61 5.58 11.27
C ALA A 181 -13.67 7.10 11.06
N HIS A 182 -13.79 7.54 9.81
CA HIS A 182 -14.10 8.94 9.52
C HIS A 182 -15.61 9.15 9.60
N ARG A 183 -16.05 10.30 10.13
CA ARG A 183 -17.47 10.65 10.28
C ARG A 183 -18.29 10.60 8.99
N ASP A 184 -17.61 10.71 7.84
CA ASP A 184 -18.23 10.65 6.51
C ASP A 184 -18.28 9.22 5.94
N GLY A 185 -18.03 8.19 6.76
CA GLY A 185 -18.29 6.78 6.44
C GLY A 185 -17.17 6.05 5.69
N PHE A 186 -15.94 6.57 5.70
CA PHE A 186 -14.76 5.89 5.15
C PHE A 186 -13.69 5.68 6.22
N GLU A 187 -12.71 4.82 5.97
CA GLU A 187 -11.64 4.53 6.93
C GLU A 187 -10.39 5.37 6.72
N VAL A 188 -9.71 5.73 7.81
CA VAL A 188 -8.38 6.34 7.80
C VAL A 188 -7.40 5.38 8.46
N VAL A 189 -6.29 5.10 7.80
CA VAL A 189 -5.28 4.15 8.26
C VAL A 189 -3.93 4.84 8.29
N PHE A 190 -3.20 4.67 9.39
CA PHE A 190 -1.79 5.01 9.51
C PHE A 190 -1.00 3.72 9.63
N GLU A 191 0.05 3.55 8.82
CA GLU A 191 0.83 2.33 8.83
C GLU A 191 2.32 2.52 8.54
N THR A 192 3.11 1.59 9.04
CA THR A 192 4.54 1.50 8.78
C THR A 192 4.98 0.05 8.68
N SER A 193 6.16 -0.14 8.10
CA SER A 193 6.81 -1.43 7.94
C SER A 193 8.30 -1.33 8.29
N ASP A 194 8.85 -2.39 8.84
CA ASP A 194 10.24 -2.48 9.28
C ASP A 194 10.97 -3.60 8.55
N TYR A 195 11.94 -3.25 7.71
CA TYR A 195 12.72 -4.23 6.95
C TYR A 195 13.78 -4.95 7.79
N GLY A 196 14.17 -4.40 8.94
CA GLY A 196 14.98 -5.09 9.94
C GLY A 196 14.19 -6.25 10.53
N ALA A 197 12.97 -5.97 11.03
CA ALA A 197 12.07 -6.99 11.54
C ALA A 197 11.76 -8.06 10.48
N MET A 198 11.44 -7.65 9.25
CA MET A 198 11.22 -8.56 8.12
C MET A 198 12.40 -9.52 7.93
N ARG A 199 13.64 -8.99 7.92
CA ARG A 199 14.84 -9.79 7.72
C ARG A 199 15.11 -10.75 8.87
N GLU A 200 14.88 -10.32 10.11
CA GLU A 200 14.99 -11.20 11.28
C GLU A 200 13.99 -12.36 11.20
N HIS A 201 12.80 -12.13 10.68
CA HIS A 201 11.80 -13.16 10.44
C HIS A 201 12.19 -14.10 9.29
N GLU A 202 12.69 -13.58 8.17
CA GLU A 202 13.17 -14.39 7.04
C GLU A 202 14.33 -15.33 7.42
N LEU A 203 15.15 -14.96 8.40
CA LEU A 203 16.23 -15.80 8.91
C LEU A 203 15.79 -16.97 9.81
N ARG A 204 14.49 -17.06 10.17
CA ARG A 204 13.94 -18.08 11.08
C ARG A 204 13.28 -19.26 10.36
N ASP A 205 13.61 -19.51 9.09
CA ASP A 205 13.10 -20.60 8.24
C ASP A 205 11.56 -20.70 8.15
N ALA A 206 10.87 -19.57 8.31
CA ALA A 206 9.41 -19.49 8.17
C ALA A 206 9.04 -18.73 6.89
N VAL A 207 8.08 -19.27 6.13
CA VAL A 207 7.54 -18.63 4.92
C VAL A 207 6.39 -17.70 5.32
N TYR A 208 6.65 -16.39 5.23
CA TYR A 208 5.66 -15.35 5.56
C TYR A 208 4.96 -14.74 4.33
N LYS A 209 5.46 -15.02 3.13
CA LYS A 209 4.94 -14.53 1.85
C LYS A 209 5.20 -15.54 0.74
N LEU A 210 4.27 -15.59 -0.20
CA LEU A 210 4.40 -16.32 -1.46
C LEU A 210 4.39 -15.29 -2.59
N VAL A 211 5.47 -15.23 -3.36
CA VAL A 211 5.60 -14.28 -4.48
C VAL A 211 5.78 -15.06 -5.76
N PHE A 212 4.79 -14.99 -6.64
CA PHE A 212 4.88 -15.55 -7.98
C PHE A 212 5.46 -14.52 -8.93
N HIS A 213 6.63 -14.82 -9.50
CA HIS A 213 7.39 -13.91 -10.34
C HIS A 213 7.12 -14.15 -11.83
N PRO A 214 7.31 -13.15 -12.71
CA PRO A 214 7.10 -13.31 -14.15
C PRO A 214 8.00 -14.34 -14.84
N ASN A 215 9.09 -14.78 -14.18
CA ASN A 215 9.96 -15.85 -14.67
C ASN A 215 9.45 -17.25 -14.33
N GLY A 216 8.22 -17.39 -13.80
CA GLY A 216 7.62 -18.67 -13.43
C GLY A 216 7.97 -19.15 -12.03
N ASN A 217 8.86 -18.48 -11.30
CA ASN A 217 9.25 -18.93 -9.96
C ASN A 217 8.24 -18.50 -8.90
N LEU A 218 7.85 -19.43 -8.03
CA LEU A 218 7.22 -19.15 -6.75
C LEU A 218 8.30 -19.05 -5.67
N CYS A 219 8.46 -17.89 -5.05
CA CYS A 219 9.50 -17.63 -4.06
C CYS A 219 8.90 -17.25 -2.70
N ALA A 220 9.63 -17.51 -1.62
CA ALA A 220 9.32 -17.02 -0.27
C ALA A 220 9.64 -15.52 -0.09
N GLY A 221 9.96 -14.81 -1.18
CA GLY A 221 10.31 -13.40 -1.15
C GLY A 221 10.37 -12.71 -2.50
N TRP A 222 10.75 -11.43 -2.46
CA TRP A 222 10.69 -10.52 -3.60
C TRP A 222 11.87 -10.63 -4.57
N GLN A 223 12.82 -11.53 -4.31
CA GLN A 223 13.94 -11.78 -5.23
C GLN A 223 13.60 -12.99 -6.10
N PRO A 224 13.44 -12.83 -7.43
CA PRO A 224 12.94 -13.89 -8.32
C PRO A 224 13.84 -15.12 -8.45
N THR A 225 15.04 -15.07 -7.87
CA THR A 225 16.07 -16.11 -7.95
C THR A 225 16.59 -16.52 -6.57
N ARG A 226 15.87 -16.18 -5.49
CA ARG A 226 16.23 -16.59 -4.12
C ARG A 226 15.01 -17.15 -3.42
N ASP A 227 15.27 -18.03 -2.46
CA ASP A 227 14.22 -18.62 -1.62
C ASP A 227 13.10 -19.23 -2.46
N ILE A 228 13.50 -19.92 -3.56
CA ILE A 228 12.59 -20.55 -4.53
C ILE A 228 11.90 -21.71 -3.81
N LEU A 229 10.58 -21.70 -3.82
CA LEU A 229 9.71 -22.74 -3.27
C LEU A 229 9.24 -23.70 -4.36
N TRP A 230 9.08 -23.19 -5.59
CA TRP A 230 8.73 -23.96 -6.78
C TRP A 230 9.22 -23.22 -8.03
N SER A 231 9.69 -23.96 -9.04
CA SER A 231 10.01 -23.42 -10.38
C SER A 231 9.42 -24.30 -11.48
N ASP A 232 9.05 -23.66 -12.59
CA ASP A 232 8.54 -24.34 -13.80
C ASP A 232 9.59 -25.30 -14.41
N ASP A 233 10.88 -25.02 -14.19
CA ASP A 233 12.02 -25.85 -14.63
C ASP A 233 12.18 -27.16 -13.82
N ASP A 234 11.51 -27.30 -12.65
CA ASP A 234 11.61 -28.50 -11.81
C ASP A 234 10.86 -29.71 -12.43
N ASP A 235 9.92 -29.48 -13.36
CA ASP A 235 9.16 -30.53 -14.07
C ASP A 235 9.95 -31.19 -15.24
N HIS A 236 11.25 -30.88 -15.38
CA HIS A 236 12.13 -31.44 -16.42
C HIS A 236 13.35 -32.19 -15.89
N ARG A 237 13.38 -32.52 -14.59
CA ARG A 237 14.42 -33.35 -13.97
C ARG A 237 13.84 -34.65 -13.42
N ASP A 238 13.41 -35.53 -14.32
CA ASP A 238 13.29 -36.97 -14.07
C ASP A 238 14.58 -37.70 -14.49
#